data_AF-A0A167ERF5-F1
#
_entry.id   AF-A0A167ERF5-F1
#
_cell.length_a   1.000
_cell.length_b   1.000
_cell.length_c   1.000
_cell.angle_alpha   90.00
_cell.angle_beta   90.00
_cell.angle_gamma   90.00
#
_symmetry.space_group_name_H-M   'P 1'
#
loop_
_entity.id
_entity.type
_entity.pdbx_description
1 polymer ?
#
loop_
_entity_poly.entity_id
_entity_poly.type
_entity_poly.pdbx_seq_one_letter_code
_entity_poly.pdbx_strand_id
1 'polypeptide(L)'
;MLATIEFTVTAIVCLISAVVIQRIFIKERLRGTNETAIQGIKWFGLAIFVWGFGALINLLCIGILNWTPSNRFLIYIGVFISLANSLFILLSLPSIEHSKKRGIVVRIIQRFSTKEFIGVFCSILGMIAFVFIATSYNNAAISNNFIWLIDIPISVVVAISLLYELNKAFTSRNMRFMYLPTITLFLLILIAVTHRIIPQDRVVQVIDQQFWSVAGSITAISFKFLFILLFSILLYSWKFLSEKEQQQSLAQTLASENASLRSKLEHFEVANESHLDTIRSMKVSLKQLQEASKVVLSDRQKEVLANLAFLGSTASYPEIAEAMHISLDGFQTHIHQIKKMLNISGAGGKEQLIAFAKEHDLLQYATIPKQ
;
A
#
# COMPACT_ATOMS: atom_id res chain seq x y z
N MET A 1 -12.65 -48.03 -18.99
CA MET A 1 -13.74 -47.16 -18.48
C MET A 1 -13.28 -46.30 -17.31
N LEU A 2 -12.85 -46.87 -16.18
CA LEU A 2 -12.36 -46.11 -15.01
C LEU A 2 -11.20 -45.13 -15.33
N ALA A 3 -10.16 -45.59 -16.04
CA ALA A 3 -9.05 -44.72 -16.47
C ALA A 3 -9.52 -43.56 -17.36
N THR A 4 -10.48 -43.80 -18.24
CA THR A 4 -11.07 -42.77 -19.11
C THR A 4 -11.84 -41.73 -18.28
N ILE A 5 -12.60 -42.16 -17.27
CA ILE A 5 -13.30 -41.27 -16.34
C ILE A 5 -12.27 -40.44 -15.56
N GLU A 6 -11.23 -41.06 -15.00
CA GLU A 6 -10.17 -40.38 -14.26
C GLU A 6 -9.51 -39.29 -15.08
N PHE A 7 -9.09 -39.60 -16.31
CA PHE A 7 -8.45 -38.63 -17.17
C PHE A 7 -9.43 -37.54 -17.61
N THR A 8 -10.71 -37.86 -17.85
CA THR A 8 -11.73 -36.86 -18.21
C THR A 8 -11.95 -35.87 -17.08
N VAL A 9 -12.18 -36.35 -15.86
CA VAL A 9 -12.38 -35.51 -14.67
C VAL A 9 -11.12 -34.68 -14.41
N THR A 10 -9.93 -35.29 -14.47
CA THR A 10 -8.66 -34.60 -14.27
C THR A 10 -8.44 -33.51 -15.32
N ALA A 11 -8.67 -33.80 -16.61
CA ALA A 11 -8.49 -32.83 -17.68
C ALA A 11 -9.42 -31.63 -17.51
N ILE A 12 -10.72 -31.87 -17.27
CA ILE A 12 -11.71 -30.80 -17.11
C ILE A 12 -11.36 -29.92 -15.91
N VAL A 13 -11.20 -30.52 -14.73
CA VAL A 13 -10.97 -29.78 -13.48
C VAL A 13 -9.65 -29.02 -13.55
N CYS A 14 -8.55 -29.68 -13.94
CA CYS A 14 -7.25 -29.03 -13.96
C CYS A 14 -7.17 -27.95 -15.05
N LEU A 15 -7.70 -28.14 -16.25
CA LEU A 15 -7.63 -27.11 -17.30
C LEU A 15 -8.48 -25.89 -16.95
N ILE A 16 -9.70 -26.08 -16.41
CA ILE A 16 -10.54 -24.96 -15.96
C ILE A 16 -9.84 -24.22 -14.82
N SER A 17 -9.35 -24.92 -13.81
CA SER A 17 -8.62 -24.31 -12.69
C SER A 17 -7.36 -23.57 -13.16
N ALA A 18 -6.61 -24.12 -14.12
CA ALA A 18 -5.44 -23.46 -14.69
C ALA A 18 -5.80 -22.13 -15.36
N VAL A 19 -6.91 -22.07 -16.11
CA VAL A 19 -7.39 -20.81 -16.73
C VAL A 19 -7.78 -19.79 -15.66
N VAL A 20 -8.47 -20.22 -14.59
CA VAL A 20 -8.84 -19.33 -13.48
C VAL A 20 -7.59 -18.76 -12.80
N ILE A 21 -6.60 -19.61 -12.50
CA ILE A 21 -5.34 -19.19 -11.88
C ILE A 21 -4.54 -18.27 -12.81
N GLN A 22 -4.55 -18.54 -14.12
CA GLN A 22 -3.91 -17.67 -15.10
C GLN A 22 -4.53 -16.26 -15.11
N ARG A 23 -5.87 -16.16 -14.98
CA ARG A 23 -6.54 -14.86 -14.84
C ARG A 23 -6.15 -14.15 -13.55
N ILE A 24 -6.03 -14.88 -12.44
CA ILE A 24 -5.54 -14.34 -11.16
C ILE A 24 -4.10 -13.83 -11.33
N PHE A 25 -3.22 -14.61 -11.98
CA PHE A 25 -1.84 -14.22 -12.25
C PHE A 25 -1.76 -12.89 -13.03
N ILE A 26 -2.51 -12.74 -14.12
CA ILE A 26 -2.51 -11.50 -14.92
C ILE A 26 -3.00 -10.33 -14.08
N LYS A 27 -4.07 -10.51 -13.31
CA LYS A 27 -4.65 -9.47 -12.45
C LYS A 27 -3.67 -9.02 -11.36
N GLU A 28 -3.02 -9.95 -10.69
CA GLU A 28 -2.05 -9.64 -9.62
C GLU A 28 -0.77 -9.03 -10.16
N ARG A 29 -0.35 -9.42 -11.37
CA ARG A 29 0.78 -8.77 -12.06
C ARG A 29 0.49 -7.31 -12.40
N LEU A 30 -0.73 -6.98 -12.82
CA LEU A 30 -1.13 -5.59 -13.13
C LEU A 30 -1.23 -4.71 -11.88
N ARG A 31 -1.46 -5.31 -10.71
CA ARG A 31 -1.58 -4.59 -9.43
C ARG A 31 -0.25 -4.23 -8.78
N GLY A 32 0.87 -4.72 -9.31
CA GLY A 32 2.19 -4.49 -8.72
C GLY A 32 2.43 -5.25 -7.42
N THR A 33 1.74 -6.39 -7.23
CA THR A 33 1.95 -7.31 -6.10
C THR A 33 3.42 -7.79 -6.04
N ASN A 34 3.88 -8.23 -4.86
CA ASN A 34 5.23 -8.78 -4.65
C ASN A 34 5.62 -9.81 -5.74
N GLU A 35 6.79 -9.65 -6.35
CA GLU A 35 7.24 -10.50 -7.46
C GLU A 35 7.33 -11.98 -7.06
N THR A 36 7.71 -12.27 -5.81
CA THR A 36 7.82 -13.63 -5.30
C THR A 36 6.46 -14.34 -5.26
N ALA A 37 5.40 -13.63 -4.85
CA ALA A 37 4.04 -14.13 -4.83
C ALA A 37 3.52 -14.37 -6.26
N ILE A 38 3.78 -13.44 -7.18
CA ILE A 38 3.42 -13.55 -8.61
C ILE A 38 4.08 -14.79 -9.24
N GLN A 39 5.37 -15.03 -8.97
CA GLN A 39 6.06 -16.24 -9.45
C GLN A 39 5.44 -17.51 -8.87
N GLY A 40 5.01 -17.49 -7.61
CA GLY A 40 4.32 -18.61 -6.97
C GLY A 40 3.03 -18.99 -7.68
N ILE A 41 2.19 -17.99 -7.97
CA ILE A 41 0.93 -18.17 -8.71
C ILE A 41 1.21 -18.76 -10.10
N LYS A 42 2.25 -18.26 -10.79
CA LYS A 42 2.67 -18.78 -12.10
C LYS A 42 3.04 -20.26 -12.03
N TRP A 43 3.97 -20.63 -11.15
CA TRP A 43 4.45 -22.01 -11.06
C TRP A 43 3.34 -22.96 -10.61
N PHE A 44 2.49 -22.53 -9.68
CA PHE A 44 1.32 -23.32 -9.29
C PHE A 44 0.31 -23.52 -10.44
N GLY A 45 0.02 -22.46 -11.20
CA GLY A 45 -0.82 -22.55 -12.39
C GLY A 45 -0.26 -23.51 -13.43
N LEU A 46 1.05 -23.50 -13.65
CA LEU A 46 1.75 -24.44 -14.52
C LEU A 46 1.70 -25.89 -14.00
N ALA A 47 1.81 -26.10 -12.69
CA ALA A 47 1.69 -27.42 -12.08
C ALA A 47 0.33 -28.06 -12.37
N ILE A 48 -0.76 -27.30 -12.19
CA ILE A 48 -2.12 -27.74 -12.50
C ILE A 48 -2.30 -27.93 -14.00
N PHE A 49 -1.82 -26.99 -14.82
CA PHE A 49 -1.93 -27.07 -16.26
C PHE A 49 -1.30 -28.35 -16.81
N VAL A 50 -0.11 -28.73 -16.34
CA VAL A 50 0.56 -29.95 -16.78
C VAL A 50 -0.21 -31.22 -16.43
N TRP A 51 -0.86 -31.30 -15.26
CA TRP A 51 -1.76 -32.41 -14.96
C TRP A 51 -2.95 -32.46 -15.92
N GLY A 52 -3.58 -31.31 -16.21
CA GLY A 52 -4.72 -31.24 -17.11
C GLY A 52 -4.36 -31.59 -18.55
N PHE A 53 -3.27 -31.02 -19.05
CA PHE A 53 -2.73 -31.28 -20.39
C PHE A 53 -2.29 -32.75 -20.53
N GLY A 54 -1.65 -33.29 -19.50
CA GLY A 54 -1.25 -34.68 -19.46
C GLY A 54 -2.42 -35.66 -19.51
N ALA A 55 -3.48 -35.38 -18.77
CA ALA A 55 -4.72 -36.16 -18.83
C ALA A 55 -5.40 -36.05 -20.20
N LEU A 56 -5.38 -34.87 -20.82
CA LEU A 56 -5.90 -34.66 -22.18
C LEU A 56 -5.13 -35.50 -23.21
N ILE A 57 -3.79 -35.52 -23.16
CA ILE A 57 -2.96 -36.36 -24.04
C ILE A 57 -3.35 -37.83 -23.88
N ASN A 58 -3.47 -38.31 -22.65
CA ASN A 58 -3.86 -39.70 -22.40
C ASN A 58 -5.26 -40.02 -22.95
N LEU A 59 -6.22 -39.10 -22.84
CA LEU A 59 -7.55 -39.27 -23.45
C LEU A 59 -7.49 -39.33 -24.97
N LEU A 60 -6.71 -38.45 -25.61
CA LEU A 60 -6.57 -38.44 -27.07
C LEU A 60 -5.90 -39.73 -27.56
N CYS A 61 -4.86 -40.19 -26.90
CA CYS A 61 -4.19 -41.43 -27.27
C CYS A 61 -5.07 -42.67 -27.05
N ILE A 62 -5.83 -42.73 -25.95
CA ILE A 62 -6.74 -43.86 -25.69
C ILE A 62 -7.96 -43.80 -26.62
N GLY A 63 -8.53 -42.62 -26.86
CA GLY A 63 -9.79 -42.45 -27.60
C GLY A 63 -9.64 -42.36 -29.12
N ILE A 64 -8.58 -41.70 -29.63
CA ILE A 64 -8.37 -41.51 -31.07
C ILE A 64 -7.44 -42.60 -31.63
N LEU A 65 -6.36 -42.90 -30.90
CA LEU A 65 -5.35 -43.88 -31.36
C LEU A 65 -5.62 -45.31 -30.87
N ASN A 66 -6.70 -45.53 -30.09
CA ASN A 66 -7.06 -46.82 -29.50
C ASN A 66 -5.90 -47.50 -28.73
N TRP A 67 -5.01 -46.70 -28.13
CA TRP A 67 -3.91 -47.26 -27.36
C TRP A 67 -4.40 -47.86 -26.05
N THR A 68 -3.79 -48.99 -25.66
CA THR A 68 -4.05 -49.57 -24.35
C THR A 68 -3.50 -48.64 -23.25
N PRO A 69 -4.18 -48.46 -22.11
CA PRO A 69 -3.69 -47.64 -20.99
C PRO A 69 -2.35 -48.12 -20.42
N SER A 70 -1.98 -49.37 -20.71
CA SER A 70 -0.71 -50.01 -20.32
C SER A 70 0.41 -49.82 -21.36
N ASN A 71 0.21 -49.05 -22.43
CA ASN A 71 1.26 -48.78 -23.40
C ASN A 71 2.46 -48.07 -22.72
N ARG A 72 3.67 -48.62 -22.90
CA ARG A 72 4.90 -48.09 -22.31
C ARG A 72 5.11 -46.60 -22.63
N PHE A 73 4.76 -46.17 -23.84
CA PHE A 73 4.90 -44.78 -24.24
C PHE A 73 4.00 -43.84 -23.43
N LEU A 74 2.75 -44.26 -23.15
CA LEU A 74 1.84 -43.50 -22.28
C LEU A 74 2.35 -43.44 -20.84
N ILE A 75 2.97 -44.51 -20.36
CA ILE A 75 3.57 -44.53 -19.03
C ILE A 75 4.76 -43.57 -18.95
N TYR A 76 5.65 -43.54 -19.95
CA TYR A 76 6.76 -42.58 -19.99
C TYR A 76 6.27 -41.13 -20.05
N ILE A 77 5.26 -40.83 -20.86
CA ILE A 77 4.61 -39.51 -20.87
C ILE A 77 4.01 -39.20 -19.50
N GLY A 78 3.32 -40.16 -18.87
CA GLY A 78 2.75 -40.02 -17.54
C GLY A 78 3.79 -39.70 -16.46
N VAL A 79 4.92 -40.39 -16.46
CA VAL A 79 6.05 -40.12 -15.56
C VAL A 79 6.62 -38.72 -15.84
N PHE A 80 6.83 -38.35 -17.09
CA PHE A 80 7.30 -37.01 -17.46
C PHE A 80 6.37 -35.90 -16.94
N ILE A 81 5.05 -36.06 -17.13
CA ILE A 81 4.02 -35.14 -16.61
C ILE A 81 4.07 -35.05 -15.08
N SER A 82 4.21 -36.19 -14.39
CA SER A 82 4.28 -36.24 -12.91
C SER A 82 5.52 -35.52 -12.37
N LEU A 83 6.67 -35.72 -13.02
CA LEU A 83 7.93 -35.07 -12.67
C LEU A 83 7.92 -33.57 -12.97
N ALA A 84 7.36 -33.16 -14.11
CA ALA A 84 7.18 -31.75 -14.45
C ALA A 84 6.24 -31.05 -13.47
N ASN A 85 5.15 -31.71 -13.06
CA ASN A 85 4.28 -31.21 -12.01
C ASN A 85 5.04 -31.05 -10.68
N SER A 86 5.78 -32.07 -10.25
CA SER A 86 6.61 -32.02 -9.03
C SER A 86 7.59 -30.84 -9.04
N LEU A 87 8.25 -30.59 -10.17
CA LEU A 87 9.14 -29.42 -10.35
C LEU A 87 8.39 -28.09 -10.15
N PHE A 88 7.24 -27.93 -10.80
CA PHE A 88 6.46 -26.70 -10.68
C PHE A 88 5.90 -26.49 -9.28
N ILE A 89 5.52 -27.56 -8.58
CA ILE A 89 5.15 -27.49 -7.17
C ILE A 89 6.33 -26.99 -6.35
N LEU A 90 7.53 -27.59 -6.49
CA LEU A 90 8.72 -27.17 -5.76
C LEU A 90 9.05 -25.69 -5.99
N LEU A 91 8.98 -25.23 -7.24
CA LEU A 91 9.22 -23.83 -7.60
C LEU A 91 8.16 -22.87 -7.04
N SER A 92 6.96 -23.36 -6.72
CA SER A 92 5.90 -22.55 -6.09
C SER A 92 6.06 -22.42 -4.56
N LEU A 93 6.77 -23.35 -3.90
CA LEU A 93 6.88 -23.37 -2.43
C LEU A 93 7.54 -22.12 -1.82
N PRO A 94 8.62 -21.54 -2.38
CA PRO A 94 9.25 -20.34 -1.83
C PRO A 94 8.29 -19.16 -1.71
N SER A 95 7.26 -19.11 -2.55
CA SER A 95 6.27 -18.04 -2.62
C SER A 95 5.18 -18.15 -1.54
N ILE A 96 5.11 -19.26 -0.81
CA ILE A 96 4.16 -19.42 0.29
C ILE A 96 4.66 -18.61 1.48
N GLU A 97 4.08 -17.46 1.80
CA GLU A 97 4.54 -16.62 2.91
C GLU A 97 4.14 -17.18 4.29
N HIS A 98 5.11 -17.26 5.21
CA HIS A 98 4.90 -17.58 6.62
C HIS A 98 6.07 -17.07 7.49
N SER A 99 5.83 -16.81 8.78
CA SER A 99 6.82 -16.26 9.71
C SER A 99 7.84 -17.27 10.27
N LYS A 100 7.64 -18.57 10.04
CA LYS A 100 8.49 -19.64 10.58
C LYS A 100 9.72 -19.94 9.71
N LYS A 101 10.73 -20.63 10.28
CA LYS A 101 11.90 -21.12 9.53
C LYS A 101 11.48 -22.04 8.38
N ARG A 102 12.02 -21.77 7.19
CA ARG A 102 11.78 -22.55 5.95
C ARG A 102 12.30 -23.99 6.06
N GLY A 103 11.60 -24.93 5.43
CA GLY A 103 12.07 -26.31 5.28
C GLY A 103 13.41 -26.38 4.54
N ILE A 104 14.14 -27.51 4.69
CA ILE A 104 15.43 -27.71 4.03
C ILE A 104 15.30 -27.60 2.51
N VAL A 105 14.28 -28.25 1.95
CA VAL A 105 14.01 -28.26 0.50
C VAL A 105 13.77 -26.83 -0.03
N VAL A 106 12.95 -26.04 0.65
CA VAL A 106 12.69 -24.65 0.25
C VAL A 106 13.95 -23.78 0.35
N ARG A 107 14.78 -23.97 1.39
CA ARG A 107 16.06 -23.26 1.52
C ARG A 107 17.04 -23.59 0.40
N ILE A 108 17.05 -24.85 -0.06
CA ILE A 108 17.88 -25.25 -1.21
C ILE A 108 17.37 -24.54 -2.46
N ILE A 109 16.06 -24.57 -2.73
CA ILE A 109 15.47 -23.91 -3.90
C ILE A 109 15.76 -22.41 -3.89
N GLN A 110 15.66 -21.75 -2.74
CA GLN A 110 15.95 -20.31 -2.59
C GLN A 110 17.42 -19.95 -2.80
N ARG A 111 18.36 -20.91 -2.66
CA ARG A 111 19.80 -20.66 -2.92
C ARG A 111 20.14 -20.65 -4.40
N PHE A 112 19.32 -21.28 -5.24
CA PHE A 112 19.52 -21.33 -6.68
C PHE A 112 18.60 -20.32 -7.37
N SER A 113 19.04 -19.78 -8.50
CA SER A 113 18.11 -19.13 -9.41
C SER A 113 17.13 -20.16 -9.99
N THR A 114 15.96 -19.72 -10.43
CA THR A 114 14.98 -20.60 -11.08
C THR A 114 15.56 -21.37 -12.26
N LYS A 115 16.47 -20.76 -13.03
CA LYS A 115 17.09 -21.41 -14.20
C LYS A 115 18.08 -22.49 -13.77
N GLU A 116 18.92 -22.21 -12.77
CA GLU A 116 19.88 -23.18 -12.25
C GLU A 116 19.18 -24.36 -11.60
N PHE A 117 18.14 -24.12 -10.80
CA PHE A 117 17.39 -25.20 -10.16
C PHE A 117 16.73 -26.12 -11.19
N ILE A 118 16.12 -25.56 -12.24
CA ILE A 118 15.57 -26.34 -13.36
C ILE A 118 16.68 -27.14 -14.03
N GLY A 119 17.84 -26.53 -14.30
CA GLY A 119 19.00 -27.20 -14.89
C GLY A 119 19.47 -28.41 -14.07
N VAL A 120 19.64 -28.22 -12.76
CA VAL A 120 20.03 -29.30 -11.82
C VAL A 120 18.96 -30.40 -11.78
N PHE A 121 17.68 -30.03 -11.64
CA PHE A 121 16.57 -30.99 -11.59
C PHE A 121 16.48 -31.82 -12.88
N CYS A 122 16.54 -31.18 -14.03
CA CYS A 122 16.55 -31.85 -15.33
C CYS A 122 17.80 -32.73 -15.53
N SER A 123 18.96 -32.33 -14.98
CA SER A 123 20.19 -33.13 -15.09
C SER A 123 20.10 -34.41 -14.26
N ILE A 124 19.59 -34.32 -13.03
CA ILE A 124 19.35 -35.48 -12.16
C ILE A 124 18.32 -36.41 -12.80
N LEU A 125 17.22 -35.87 -13.32
CA LEU A 125 16.21 -36.65 -14.02
C LEU A 125 16.73 -37.29 -15.30
N GLY A 126 17.55 -36.59 -16.08
CA GLY A 126 18.20 -37.13 -17.28
C GLY A 126 19.08 -38.33 -16.95
N MET A 127 19.87 -38.24 -15.87
CA MET A 127 20.68 -39.35 -15.39
C MET A 127 19.82 -40.55 -14.96
N ILE A 128 18.76 -40.32 -14.17
CA ILE A 128 17.86 -41.40 -13.73
C ILE A 128 17.14 -42.02 -14.93
N ALA A 129 16.59 -41.20 -15.83
CA ALA A 129 15.92 -41.66 -17.04
C ALA A 129 16.85 -42.49 -17.92
N PHE A 130 18.11 -42.07 -18.09
CA PHE A 130 19.12 -42.83 -18.83
C PHE A 130 19.36 -44.21 -18.23
N VAL A 131 19.54 -44.31 -16.90
CA VAL A 131 19.71 -45.59 -16.21
C VAL A 131 18.51 -46.51 -16.46
N PHE A 132 17.28 -45.98 -16.37
CA PHE A 132 16.07 -46.77 -16.61
C PHE A 132 15.90 -47.19 -18.08
N ILE A 133 16.20 -46.32 -19.03
CA ILE A 133 16.16 -46.66 -20.46
C ILE A 133 17.20 -47.74 -20.78
N ALA A 134 18.45 -47.57 -20.32
CA ALA A 134 19.51 -48.54 -20.52
C ALA A 134 19.17 -49.91 -19.90
N THR A 135 18.61 -49.92 -18.68
CA THR A 135 18.19 -51.15 -18.00
C THR A 135 16.99 -51.80 -18.71
N SER A 136 16.04 -51.00 -19.20
CA SER A 136 14.87 -51.48 -19.94
C SER A 136 15.19 -51.98 -21.34
N TYR A 137 16.22 -51.47 -22.00
CA TYR A 137 16.68 -51.98 -23.30
C TYR A 137 17.30 -53.37 -23.17
N ASN A 138 18.02 -53.62 -22.06
CA ASN A 138 18.69 -54.90 -21.81
C ASN A 138 17.79 -55.98 -21.20
N ASN A 139 16.60 -55.64 -20.69
CA ASN A 139 15.68 -56.60 -20.06
C ASN A 139 14.22 -56.37 -20.50
N ALA A 140 13.73 -57.17 -21.44
CA ALA A 140 12.35 -57.09 -21.93
C ALA A 140 11.29 -57.43 -20.87
N ALA A 141 11.67 -58.16 -19.82
CA ALA A 141 10.81 -58.60 -18.72
C ALA A 141 10.54 -57.54 -17.64
N ILE A 142 11.06 -56.31 -17.78
CA ILE A 142 10.79 -55.25 -16.81
C ILE A 142 9.31 -54.86 -16.87
N SER A 143 8.63 -55.03 -15.74
CA SER A 143 7.23 -54.64 -15.57
C SER A 143 7.06 -53.13 -15.76
N ASN A 144 5.95 -52.74 -16.39
CA ASN A 144 5.57 -51.34 -16.59
C ASN A 144 5.46 -50.55 -15.27
N ASN A 145 5.21 -51.22 -14.15
CA ASN A 145 5.15 -50.62 -12.82
C ASN A 145 6.53 -50.17 -12.31
N PHE A 146 7.60 -50.79 -12.81
CA PHE A 146 8.97 -50.41 -12.46
C PHE A 146 9.32 -49.01 -13.00
N ILE A 147 8.70 -48.58 -14.11
CA ILE A 147 8.92 -47.25 -14.70
C ILE A 147 8.43 -46.14 -13.75
N TRP A 148 7.37 -46.41 -12.97
CA TRP A 148 6.85 -45.48 -11.95
C TRP A 148 7.79 -45.31 -10.74
N LEU A 149 8.78 -46.18 -10.57
CA LEU A 149 9.74 -46.11 -9.46
C LEU A 149 10.53 -44.79 -9.45
N ILE A 150 10.75 -44.19 -10.62
CA ILE A 150 11.45 -42.90 -10.79
C ILE A 150 10.72 -41.75 -10.06
N ASP A 151 9.39 -41.77 -10.09
CA ASP A 151 8.56 -40.66 -9.62
C ASP A 151 8.36 -40.66 -8.09
N ILE A 152 8.47 -41.83 -7.45
CA ILE A 152 8.12 -42.02 -6.04
C ILE A 152 8.97 -41.16 -5.09
N PRO A 153 10.32 -41.20 -5.13
CA PRO A 153 11.12 -40.47 -4.15
C PRO A 153 10.88 -38.96 -4.27
N ILE A 154 10.71 -38.49 -5.51
CA ILE A 154 10.45 -37.08 -5.81
C ILE A 154 9.07 -36.69 -5.29
N SER A 155 8.03 -37.46 -5.64
CA SER A 155 6.66 -37.22 -5.18
C SER A 155 6.54 -37.22 -3.66
N VAL A 156 7.24 -38.12 -2.95
CA VAL A 156 7.26 -38.17 -1.48
C VAL A 156 7.97 -36.95 -0.89
N VAL A 157 9.13 -36.56 -1.43
CA VAL A 157 9.85 -35.35 -0.99
C VAL A 157 8.99 -34.10 -1.20
N VAL A 158 8.28 -34.01 -2.33
CA VAL A 158 7.35 -32.92 -2.63
C VAL A 158 6.18 -32.93 -1.65
N ALA A 159 5.56 -34.07 -1.39
CA ALA A 159 4.44 -34.21 -0.47
C ALA A 159 4.81 -33.80 0.96
N ILE A 160 5.99 -34.22 1.44
CA ILE A 160 6.53 -33.82 2.75
C ILE A 160 6.77 -32.30 2.77
N SER A 161 7.39 -31.76 1.71
CA SER A 161 7.67 -30.32 1.62
C SER A 161 6.38 -29.49 1.62
N LEU A 162 5.35 -29.93 0.90
CA LEU A 162 4.02 -29.34 0.90
C LEU A 162 3.39 -29.39 2.29
N LEU A 163 3.40 -30.55 2.95
CA LEU A 163 2.83 -30.72 4.29
C LEU A 163 3.44 -29.70 5.27
N TYR A 164 4.77 -29.57 5.29
CA TYR A 164 5.44 -28.62 6.18
C TYR A 164 5.13 -27.16 5.84
N GLU A 165 5.22 -26.76 4.58
CA GLU A 165 5.06 -25.35 4.20
C GLU A 165 3.59 -24.90 4.27
N LEU A 166 2.64 -25.72 3.83
CA LEU A 166 1.21 -25.43 3.95
C LEU A 166 0.78 -25.35 5.41
N ASN A 167 1.19 -26.30 6.25
CA ASN A 167 0.84 -26.28 7.66
C ASN A 167 1.42 -25.06 8.38
N LYS A 168 2.68 -24.70 8.10
CA LYS A 168 3.28 -23.47 8.64
C LYS A 168 2.51 -22.23 8.19
N ALA A 169 2.14 -22.14 6.92
CA ALA A 169 1.40 -21.01 6.36
C ALA A 169 0.01 -20.88 7.00
N PHE A 170 -0.76 -21.96 7.07
CA PHE A 170 -2.08 -21.95 7.70
C PHE A 170 -2.00 -21.63 9.19
N THR A 171 -0.99 -22.16 9.90
CA THR A 171 -0.75 -21.84 11.31
C THR A 171 -0.42 -20.37 11.51
N SER A 172 0.46 -19.78 10.68
CA SER A 172 0.79 -18.34 10.78
C SER A 172 -0.40 -17.42 10.53
N ARG A 173 -1.43 -17.92 9.82
CA ARG A 173 -2.64 -17.18 9.47
C ARG A 173 -3.83 -17.52 10.40
N ASN A 174 -3.58 -18.17 11.54
CA ASN A 174 -4.60 -18.61 12.51
C ASN A 174 -5.68 -19.56 11.95
N MET A 175 -5.44 -20.22 10.81
CA MET A 175 -6.35 -21.20 10.22
C MET A 175 -6.04 -22.62 10.69
N ARG A 176 -6.16 -22.86 12.00
CA ARG A 176 -5.81 -24.17 12.61
C ARG A 176 -6.62 -25.35 12.05
N PHE A 177 -7.85 -25.11 11.58
CA PHE A 177 -8.70 -26.12 10.97
C PHE A 177 -8.13 -26.71 9.67
N MET A 178 -7.22 -25.99 8.99
CA MET A 178 -6.59 -26.43 7.74
C MET A 178 -5.52 -27.50 7.96
N TYR A 179 -5.15 -27.80 9.20
CA TYR A 179 -4.22 -28.88 9.54
C TYR A 179 -4.72 -30.24 9.03
N LEU A 180 -6.00 -30.54 9.25
CA LEU A 180 -6.61 -31.82 8.87
C LEU A 180 -6.64 -31.99 7.35
N PRO A 181 -7.18 -31.05 6.54
CA PRO A 181 -7.08 -31.11 5.09
C PRO A 181 -5.64 -31.26 4.55
N THR A 182 -4.64 -30.63 5.20
CA THR A 182 -3.24 -30.73 4.78
C THR A 182 -2.66 -32.13 5.03
N ILE A 183 -2.98 -32.75 6.17
CA ILE A 183 -2.60 -34.15 6.45
C ILE A 183 -3.34 -35.10 5.53
N THR A 184 -4.64 -34.90 5.30
CA THR A 184 -5.43 -35.70 4.37
C THR A 184 -4.82 -35.64 2.97
N LEU A 185 -4.40 -34.46 2.50
CA LEU A 185 -3.69 -34.33 1.22
C LEU A 185 -2.42 -35.18 1.20
N PHE A 186 -1.59 -35.09 2.24
CA PHE A 186 -0.36 -35.89 2.34
C PHE A 186 -0.64 -37.40 2.28
N LEU A 187 -1.61 -37.88 3.07
CA LEU A 187 -1.99 -39.29 3.08
C LEU A 187 -2.55 -39.76 1.74
N LEU A 188 -3.39 -38.95 1.08
CA LEU A 188 -3.92 -39.28 -0.24
C LEU A 188 -2.81 -39.35 -1.30
N ILE A 189 -1.80 -38.48 -1.23
CA ILE A 189 -0.63 -38.56 -2.13
C ILE A 189 0.13 -39.88 -1.88
N LEU A 190 0.41 -40.23 -0.62
CA LEU A 190 1.08 -41.49 -0.29
C LEU A 190 0.30 -42.69 -0.83
N ILE A 191 -1.00 -42.76 -0.57
CA ILE A 191 -1.85 -43.86 -1.04
C ILE A 191 -1.88 -43.92 -2.57
N ALA A 192 -1.99 -42.78 -3.26
CA ALA A 192 -1.97 -42.73 -4.72
C ALA A 192 -0.63 -43.20 -5.30
N VAL A 193 0.48 -42.81 -4.68
CA VAL A 193 1.82 -43.23 -5.09
C VAL A 193 2.02 -44.73 -4.83
N THR A 194 1.57 -45.25 -3.69
CA THR A 194 1.61 -46.69 -3.39
C THR A 194 0.75 -47.51 -4.36
N HIS A 195 -0.43 -47.02 -4.71
CA HIS A 195 -1.34 -47.69 -5.65
C HIS A 195 -0.70 -47.92 -7.03
N ARG A 196 0.14 -46.98 -7.51
CA ARG A 196 0.87 -47.11 -8.79
C ARG A 196 1.94 -48.20 -8.80
N ILE A 197 2.43 -48.63 -7.63
CA ILE A 197 3.55 -49.57 -7.49
C ILE A 197 3.06 -51.00 -7.50
N ILE A 198 2.00 -51.27 -6.72
CA ILE A 198 1.63 -52.65 -6.41
C ILE A 198 1.03 -53.29 -7.67
N PRO A 199 1.66 -54.35 -8.23
CA PRO A 199 1.13 -55.06 -9.37
C PRO A 199 -0.27 -55.57 -9.05
N GLN A 200 -1.22 -55.33 -9.96
CA GLN A 200 -2.61 -55.75 -9.78
C GLN A 200 -2.68 -57.25 -9.45
N ASP A 201 -1.83 -58.04 -10.11
CA ASP A 201 -1.70 -59.49 -9.98
C ASP A 201 -1.37 -59.97 -8.55
N ARG A 202 -0.67 -59.16 -7.75
CA ARG A 202 -0.36 -59.48 -6.35
C ARG A 202 -1.45 -59.04 -5.38
N VAL A 203 -2.27 -58.06 -5.75
CA VAL A 203 -3.35 -57.54 -4.91
C VAL A 203 -4.58 -58.41 -4.99
N VAL A 204 -4.85 -59.03 -6.15
CA VAL A 204 -6.01 -59.93 -6.35
C VAL A 204 -6.05 -61.09 -5.35
N GLN A 205 -4.91 -61.45 -4.74
CA GLN A 205 -4.82 -62.48 -3.70
C GLN A 205 -5.38 -62.04 -2.34
N VAL A 206 -5.56 -60.74 -2.11
CA VAL A 206 -5.93 -60.16 -0.80
C VAL A 206 -7.15 -59.23 -0.89
N ILE A 207 -7.32 -58.53 -2.02
CA ILE A 207 -8.36 -57.51 -2.23
C ILE A 207 -8.94 -57.69 -3.63
N ASP A 208 -10.26 -57.49 -3.74
CA ASP A 208 -10.95 -57.49 -5.03
C ASP A 208 -10.33 -56.47 -6.02
N GLN A 209 -10.12 -56.92 -7.27
CA GLN A 209 -9.44 -56.13 -8.30
C GLN A 209 -10.25 -54.88 -8.68
N GLN A 210 -11.58 -54.98 -8.71
CA GLN A 210 -12.44 -53.86 -9.06
C GLN A 210 -12.42 -52.82 -7.93
N PHE A 211 -12.50 -53.24 -6.67
CA PHE A 211 -12.34 -52.36 -5.52
C PHE A 211 -10.97 -51.66 -5.53
N TRP A 212 -9.88 -52.39 -5.76
CA TRP A 212 -8.54 -51.80 -5.81
C TRP A 212 -8.41 -50.76 -6.92
N SER A 213 -8.95 -51.03 -8.12
CA SER A 213 -8.94 -50.08 -9.23
C SER A 213 -9.77 -48.83 -8.94
N VAL A 214 -10.94 -48.97 -8.32
CA VAL A 214 -11.81 -47.86 -7.96
C VAL A 214 -11.18 -47.00 -6.86
N ALA A 215 -10.65 -47.62 -5.81
CA ALA A 215 -9.99 -46.93 -4.70
C ALA A 215 -8.78 -46.10 -5.18
N GLY A 216 -7.97 -46.65 -6.08
CA GLY A 216 -6.85 -45.93 -6.69
C GLY A 216 -7.30 -44.70 -7.47
N SER A 217 -8.32 -44.86 -8.32
CA SER A 217 -8.84 -43.77 -9.14
C SER A 217 -9.48 -42.66 -8.30
N ILE A 218 -10.30 -43.03 -7.29
CA ILE A 218 -10.90 -42.07 -6.34
C ILE A 218 -9.80 -41.32 -5.58
N THR A 219 -8.80 -42.03 -5.06
CA THR A 219 -7.67 -41.40 -4.35
C THR A 219 -6.94 -40.42 -5.28
N ALA A 220 -6.66 -40.84 -6.51
CA ALA A 220 -5.93 -40.06 -7.50
C ALA A 220 -6.67 -38.78 -7.91
N ILE A 221 -8.00 -38.79 -8.00
CA ILE A 221 -8.82 -37.60 -8.25
C ILE A 221 -8.89 -36.73 -7.00
N SER A 222 -9.14 -37.35 -5.85
CA SER A 222 -9.38 -36.66 -4.57
C SER A 222 -8.19 -35.81 -4.14
N PHE A 223 -6.96 -36.32 -4.23
CA PHE A 223 -5.79 -35.53 -3.83
C PHE A 223 -5.59 -34.32 -4.77
N LYS A 224 -5.81 -34.47 -6.09
CA LYS A 224 -5.67 -33.36 -7.04
C LYS A 224 -6.69 -32.26 -6.74
N PHE A 225 -7.93 -32.65 -6.48
CA PHE A 225 -8.98 -31.70 -6.11
C PHE A 225 -8.67 -31.00 -4.78
N LEU A 226 -8.30 -31.76 -3.75
CA LEU A 226 -7.93 -31.21 -2.45
C LEU A 226 -6.71 -30.29 -2.54
N PHE A 227 -5.72 -30.63 -3.37
CA PHE A 227 -4.56 -29.79 -3.65
C PHE A 227 -4.95 -28.44 -4.26
N ILE A 228 -5.79 -28.46 -5.31
CA ILE A 228 -6.31 -27.25 -5.96
C ILE A 228 -7.09 -26.40 -4.95
N LEU A 229 -7.95 -27.02 -4.14
CA LEU A 229 -8.77 -26.35 -3.14
C LEU A 229 -7.89 -25.67 -2.07
N LEU A 230 -6.95 -26.41 -1.48
CA LEU A 230 -6.05 -25.91 -0.43
C LEU A 230 -5.26 -24.70 -0.91
N PHE A 231 -4.72 -24.77 -2.12
CA PHE A 231 -3.95 -23.67 -2.66
C PHE A 231 -4.82 -22.49 -3.07
N SER A 232 -6.02 -22.73 -3.59
CA SER A 232 -7.00 -21.66 -3.86
C SER A 232 -7.36 -20.92 -2.57
N ILE A 233 -7.55 -21.64 -1.46
CA ILE A 233 -7.76 -21.05 -0.14
C ILE A 233 -6.51 -20.28 0.30
N LEU A 234 -5.31 -20.80 0.07
CA LEU A 234 -4.06 -20.11 0.41
C LEU A 234 -3.90 -18.78 -0.35
N LEU A 235 -4.22 -18.76 -1.64
CA LEU A 235 -4.22 -17.54 -2.47
C LEU A 235 -5.27 -16.53 -2.00
N TYR A 236 -6.50 -16.98 -1.74
CA TYR A 236 -7.57 -16.10 -1.29
C TYR A 236 -7.33 -15.55 0.12
N SER A 237 -6.86 -16.41 1.03
CA SER A 237 -6.48 -16.02 2.38
C SER A 237 -5.36 -14.98 2.36
N TRP A 238 -4.36 -15.15 1.48
CA TRP A 238 -3.28 -14.18 1.34
C TRP A 238 -3.83 -12.81 0.91
N LYS A 239 -4.72 -12.78 -0.08
CA LYS A 239 -5.38 -11.56 -0.52
C LYS A 239 -6.12 -10.86 0.63
N PHE A 240 -6.87 -11.62 1.43
CA PHE A 240 -7.59 -11.05 2.58
C PHE A 240 -6.66 -10.44 3.63
N LEU A 241 -5.54 -11.12 3.93
CA LEU A 241 -4.53 -10.60 4.85
C LEU A 241 -3.85 -9.34 4.30
N SER A 242 -3.46 -9.34 3.03
CA SER A 242 -2.82 -8.20 2.39
C SER A 242 -3.74 -6.96 2.33
N GLU A 243 -5.02 -7.14 1.99
CA GLU A 243 -6.00 -6.05 1.99
C GLU A 243 -6.20 -5.47 3.40
N LYS A 244 -6.21 -6.32 4.44
CA LYS A 244 -6.33 -5.87 5.83
C LYS A 244 -5.09 -5.11 6.30
N GLU A 245 -3.90 -5.60 5.98
CA GLU A 245 -2.64 -4.91 6.33
C GLU A 245 -2.54 -3.54 5.63
N GLN A 246 -2.93 -3.47 4.35
CA GLN A 246 -2.96 -2.20 3.61
C GLN A 246 -3.96 -1.22 4.22
N GLN A 247 -5.16 -1.67 4.59
CA GLN A 247 -6.16 -0.84 5.27
C GLN A 247 -5.65 -0.33 6.63
N GLN A 248 -4.97 -1.19 7.40
CA GLN A 248 -4.40 -0.82 8.69
C GLN A 248 -3.28 0.20 8.54
N SER A 249 -2.39 0.03 7.55
CA SER A 249 -1.33 1.00 7.24
C SER A 249 -1.93 2.36 6.83
N LEU A 250 -2.92 2.37 5.96
CA LEU A 250 -3.60 3.60 5.53
C LEU A 250 -4.27 4.31 6.71
N ALA A 251 -4.94 3.55 7.59
CA ALA A 251 -5.56 4.08 8.79
C ALA A 251 -4.52 4.71 9.74
N GLN A 252 -3.35 4.12 9.87
CA GLN A 252 -2.27 4.65 10.70
C GLN A 252 -1.68 5.95 10.13
N THR A 253 -1.49 6.03 8.81
CA THR A 253 -1.03 7.25 8.14
C THR A 253 -2.05 8.37 8.29
N LEU A 254 -3.34 8.09 8.04
CA LEU A 254 -4.42 9.06 8.24
C LEU A 254 -4.52 9.51 9.70
N ALA A 255 -4.34 8.61 10.66
CA ALA A 255 -4.33 8.95 12.08
C ALA A 255 -3.18 9.90 12.43
N SER A 256 -1.97 9.64 11.90
CA SER A 256 -0.82 10.53 12.12
C SER A 256 -0.98 11.90 11.46
N GLU A 257 -1.55 11.94 10.26
CA GLU A 257 -1.79 13.19 9.54
C GLU A 257 -2.83 14.03 10.28
N ASN A 258 -3.93 13.41 10.71
CA ASN A 258 -4.98 14.06 11.48
C ASN A 258 -4.46 14.59 12.83
N ALA A 259 -3.60 13.85 13.52
CA ALA A 259 -2.91 14.33 14.72
C ALA A 259 -2.04 15.57 14.43
N SER A 260 -1.30 15.58 13.33
CA SER A 260 -0.48 16.73 12.92
C SER A 260 -1.32 17.96 12.56
N LEU A 261 -2.45 17.76 11.88
CA LEU A 261 -3.38 18.82 11.50
C LEU A 261 -4.05 19.44 12.72
N ARG A 262 -4.44 18.62 13.70
CA ARG A 262 -4.97 19.12 14.98
C ARG A 262 -3.96 19.97 15.73
N SER A 263 -2.71 19.53 15.82
CA SER A 263 -1.65 20.33 16.46
C SER A 263 -1.41 21.67 15.75
N LYS A 264 -1.46 21.69 14.41
CA LYS A 264 -1.37 22.94 13.64
C LYS A 264 -2.57 23.86 13.87
N LEU A 265 -3.78 23.30 13.94
CA LEU A 265 -4.99 24.06 14.25
C LEU A 265 -4.91 24.70 15.63
N GLU A 266 -4.53 23.94 16.66
CA GLU A 266 -4.32 24.46 18.02
C GLU A 266 -3.28 25.58 18.04
N HIS A 267 -2.18 25.42 17.30
CA HIS A 267 -1.15 26.46 17.22
C HIS A 267 -1.67 27.74 16.55
N PHE A 268 -2.45 27.62 15.47
CA PHE A 268 -3.07 28.77 14.82
C PHE A 268 -4.14 29.45 15.67
N GLU A 269 -4.88 28.68 16.47
CA GLU A 269 -5.88 29.21 17.41
C GLU A 269 -5.20 30.08 18.47
N VAL A 270 -4.15 29.57 19.11
CA VAL A 270 -3.35 30.32 20.10
C VAL A 270 -2.70 31.56 19.48
N ALA A 271 -2.16 31.45 18.26
CA ALA A 271 -1.58 32.59 17.55
C ALA A 271 -2.64 33.67 17.27
N ASN A 272 -3.83 33.28 16.84
CA ASN A 272 -4.94 34.20 16.60
C ASN A 272 -5.40 34.90 17.88
N GLU A 273 -5.51 34.19 19.01
CA GLU A 273 -5.81 34.81 20.31
C GLU A 273 -4.76 35.87 20.69
N SER A 274 -3.48 35.53 20.55
CA SER A 274 -2.38 36.46 20.82
C SER A 274 -2.40 37.69 19.90
N HIS A 275 -2.72 37.50 18.62
CA HIS A 275 -2.87 38.60 17.67
C HIS A 275 -4.05 39.50 18.02
N LEU A 276 -5.19 38.93 18.45
CA LEU A 276 -6.35 39.69 18.90
C LEU A 276 -6.04 40.53 20.15
N ASP A 277 -5.30 39.98 21.10
CA ASP A 277 -4.85 40.72 22.28
C ASP A 277 -3.89 41.85 21.93
N THR A 278 -2.98 41.62 20.98
CA THR A 278 -2.07 42.65 20.45
C THR A 278 -2.85 43.77 19.76
N ILE A 279 -3.85 43.44 18.93
CA ILE A 279 -4.73 44.42 18.29
C ILE A 279 -5.50 45.22 19.34
N ARG A 280 -6.00 44.55 20.39
CA ARG A 280 -6.73 45.20 21.48
C ARG A 280 -5.84 46.18 22.23
N SER A 281 -4.60 45.81 22.57
CA SER A 281 -3.66 46.69 23.26
C SER A 281 -3.25 47.87 22.39
N MET A 282 -2.92 47.64 21.11
CA MET A 282 -2.62 48.70 20.15
C MET A 282 -3.77 49.70 20.01
N LYS A 283 -5.02 49.22 19.99
CA LYS A 283 -6.20 50.10 19.94
C LYS A 283 -6.34 50.97 21.18
N VAL A 284 -5.99 50.46 22.36
CA VAL A 284 -5.98 51.25 23.61
C VAL A 284 -4.88 52.31 23.56
N SER A 285 -3.66 51.95 23.19
CA SER A 285 -2.55 52.89 23.07
C SER A 285 -2.83 53.99 22.05
N LEU A 286 -3.46 53.65 20.92
CA LEU A 286 -3.84 54.62 19.89
C LEU A 286 -4.84 55.65 20.44
N LYS A 287 -5.86 55.22 21.21
CA LYS A 287 -6.78 56.13 21.89
C LYS A 287 -6.07 57.06 22.88
N GLN A 288 -5.16 56.52 23.69
CA GLN A 288 -4.39 57.30 24.66
C GLN A 288 -3.50 58.34 23.99
N LEU A 289 -2.82 57.96 22.89
CA LEU A 289 -2.03 58.90 22.09
C LEU A 289 -2.90 59.97 21.45
N GLN A 290 -4.08 59.60 20.95
CA GLN A 290 -5.02 60.54 20.37
C GLN A 290 -5.53 61.55 21.41
N GLU A 291 -5.81 61.12 22.65
CA GLU A 291 -6.17 62.01 23.75
C GLU A 291 -5.01 62.90 24.20
N ALA A 292 -3.80 62.36 24.33
CA ALA A 292 -2.60 63.12 24.67
C ALA A 292 -2.21 64.13 23.58
N SER A 293 -2.59 63.89 22.32
CA SER A 293 -2.36 64.80 21.20
C SER A 293 -3.36 65.96 21.11
N LYS A 294 -4.44 65.97 21.92
CA LYS A 294 -5.39 67.09 21.93
C LYS A 294 -4.73 68.32 22.56
N VAL A 295 -4.38 69.29 21.73
CA VAL A 295 -3.77 70.55 22.18
C VAL A 295 -4.85 71.45 22.80
N VAL A 296 -4.74 71.71 24.10
CA VAL A 296 -5.61 72.66 24.81
C VAL A 296 -4.92 74.02 24.86
N LEU A 297 -5.43 74.99 24.10
CA LEU A 297 -4.95 76.38 24.11
C LEU A 297 -5.59 77.15 25.27
N SER A 298 -4.85 78.05 25.92
CA SER A 298 -5.43 78.97 26.91
C SER A 298 -6.33 80.01 26.23
N ASP A 299 -7.25 80.62 26.97
CA ASP A 299 -8.17 81.60 26.38
C ASP A 299 -7.44 82.80 25.77
N ARG A 300 -6.33 83.23 26.39
CA ARG A 300 -5.45 84.26 25.83
C ARG A 300 -4.76 83.83 24.54
N GLN A 301 -4.36 82.56 24.42
CA GLN A 301 -3.77 82.02 23.21
C GLN A 301 -4.80 81.86 22.08
N LYS A 302 -6.04 81.47 22.42
CA LYS A 302 -7.16 81.45 21.47
C LYS A 302 -7.45 82.84 20.93
N GLU A 303 -7.49 83.85 21.79
CA GLU A 303 -7.68 85.26 21.40
C GLU A 303 -6.57 85.75 20.47
N VAL A 304 -5.30 85.50 20.81
CA VAL A 304 -4.12 85.83 19.98
C VAL A 304 -4.21 85.14 18.61
N LEU A 305 -4.59 83.86 18.56
CA LEU A 305 -4.78 83.13 17.30
C LEU A 305 -5.97 83.63 16.49
N ALA A 306 -7.07 83.99 17.15
CA ALA A 306 -8.28 84.50 16.51
C ALA A 306 -8.01 85.84 15.83
N ASN A 307 -7.35 86.77 16.54
CA ASN A 307 -6.96 88.07 16.00
C ASN A 307 -5.89 87.93 14.91
N LEU A 308 -4.96 86.98 15.04
CA LEU A 308 -4.03 86.64 13.97
C LEU A 308 -4.76 86.10 12.73
N ALA A 309 -5.76 85.23 12.89
CA ALA A 309 -6.52 84.69 11.77
C ALA A 309 -7.43 85.73 11.10
N PHE A 310 -7.88 86.71 11.87
CA PHE A 310 -8.74 87.80 11.43
C PHE A 310 -7.97 88.86 10.60
N LEU A 311 -6.80 89.31 11.09
CA LEU A 311 -6.02 90.38 10.44
C LEU A 311 -4.73 89.90 9.76
N GLY A 312 -4.27 88.67 10.00
CA GLY A 312 -2.95 88.21 9.57
C GLY A 312 -2.73 88.14 8.07
N SER A 313 -3.79 88.17 7.26
CA SER A 313 -3.67 88.25 5.79
C SER A 313 -3.39 89.67 5.27
N THR A 314 -3.71 90.70 6.05
CA THR A 314 -3.62 92.11 5.65
C THR A 314 -2.69 92.94 6.54
N ALA A 315 -2.42 92.47 7.76
CA ALA A 315 -1.65 93.18 8.77
C ALA A 315 -0.38 92.43 9.19
N SER A 316 0.65 93.20 9.54
CA SER A 316 1.91 92.73 10.10
C SER A 316 1.77 92.40 11.61
N TYR A 317 2.68 91.59 12.17
CA TYR A 317 2.64 91.27 13.62
C TYR A 317 2.67 92.51 14.53
N PRO A 318 3.45 93.57 14.24
CA PRO A 318 3.36 94.84 14.96
C PRO A 318 1.97 95.47 14.95
N GLU A 319 1.32 95.54 13.79
CA GLU A 319 -0.02 96.14 13.65
C GLU A 319 -1.08 95.35 14.43
N ILE A 320 -0.99 94.02 14.42
CA ILE A 320 -1.91 93.16 15.19
C ILE A 320 -1.65 93.31 16.69
N ALA A 321 -0.39 93.37 17.12
CA ALA A 321 -0.04 93.58 18.53
C ALA A 321 -0.56 94.93 19.04
N GLU A 322 -0.44 95.99 18.24
CA GLU A 322 -0.96 97.32 18.55
C GLU A 322 -2.50 97.33 18.63
N ALA A 323 -3.18 96.70 17.67
CA ALA A 323 -4.65 96.58 17.68
C ALA A 323 -5.18 95.73 18.86
N MET A 324 -4.36 94.82 19.39
CA MET A 324 -4.64 94.03 20.60
C MET A 324 -4.23 94.75 21.90
N HIS A 325 -3.69 95.96 21.83
CA HIS A 325 -3.13 96.71 22.98
C HIS A 325 -2.10 95.90 23.80
N ILE A 326 -1.23 95.16 23.12
CA ILE A 326 -0.13 94.41 23.73
C ILE A 326 1.21 94.81 23.12
N SER A 327 2.29 94.56 23.86
CA SER A 327 3.63 94.73 23.30
C SER A 327 3.88 93.71 22.18
N LEU A 328 4.64 94.13 21.17
CA LEU A 328 5.09 93.25 20.08
C LEU A 328 5.79 92.00 20.62
N ASP A 329 6.65 92.16 21.63
CA ASP A 329 7.34 91.04 22.28
C ASP A 329 6.37 90.08 22.98
N GLY A 330 5.32 90.61 23.61
CA GLY A 330 4.26 89.80 24.23
C GLY A 330 3.48 89.00 23.20
N PHE A 331 3.11 89.63 22.07
CA PHE A 331 2.44 88.94 20.95
C PHE A 331 3.35 87.85 20.35
N GLN A 332 4.61 88.16 20.07
CA GLN A 332 5.56 87.18 19.53
C GLN A 332 5.82 86.01 20.50
N THR A 333 5.86 86.27 21.81
CA THR A 333 6.00 85.23 22.83
C THR A 333 4.81 84.26 22.80
N HIS A 334 3.59 84.78 22.72
CA HIS A 334 2.40 83.93 22.59
C HIS A 334 2.41 83.15 21.27
N ILE A 335 2.76 83.78 20.15
CA ILE A 335 2.89 83.09 18.86
C ILE A 335 3.94 81.98 18.92
N HIS A 336 5.09 82.20 19.57
CA HIS A 336 6.12 81.19 19.73
C HIS A 336 5.65 80.01 20.60
N GLN A 337 4.99 80.29 21.73
CA GLN A 337 4.41 79.26 22.60
C GLN A 337 3.37 78.42 21.86
N ILE A 338 2.49 79.05 21.08
CA ILE A 338 1.46 78.39 20.30
C ILE A 338 2.08 77.53 19.19
N LYS A 339 3.08 78.06 18.45
CA LYS A 339 3.83 77.26 17.45
C LYS A 339 4.47 76.03 18.08
N LYS A 340 5.04 76.16 19.27
CA LYS A 340 5.62 75.05 20.01
C LYS A 340 4.57 74.01 20.43
N MET A 341 3.39 74.44 20.89
CA MET A 341 2.29 73.55 21.27
C MET A 341 1.67 72.82 20.07
N LEU A 342 1.64 73.47 18.90
CA LEU A 342 1.12 72.92 17.66
C LEU A 342 2.18 72.22 16.79
N ASN A 343 3.43 72.12 17.27
CA ASN A 343 4.58 71.61 16.52
C ASN A 343 4.79 72.25 15.13
N ILE A 344 4.46 73.54 14.99
CA ILE A 344 4.62 74.31 13.75
C ILE A 344 6.04 74.87 13.69
N SER A 345 6.77 74.56 12.61
CA SER A 345 8.14 75.06 12.37
C SER A 345 8.34 75.48 10.91
N GLY A 346 9.29 76.40 10.66
CA GLY A 346 9.63 76.89 9.31
C GLY A 346 9.02 78.25 8.93
N ALA A 347 9.35 78.71 7.72
CA ALA A 347 9.05 80.06 7.22
C ALA A 347 7.54 80.32 6.98
N GLY A 348 6.75 79.28 6.69
CA GLY A 348 5.28 79.37 6.51
C GLY A 348 4.46 79.26 7.80
N GLY A 349 5.08 79.51 8.96
CA GLY A 349 4.45 79.31 10.25
C GLY A 349 3.34 80.32 10.58
N LYS A 350 3.17 81.41 9.82
CA LYS A 350 2.06 82.36 10.01
C LYS A 350 0.78 81.82 9.39
N GLU A 351 0.88 81.31 8.16
CA GLU A 351 -0.23 80.78 7.37
C GLU A 351 -0.81 79.51 8.02
N GLN A 352 0.05 78.65 8.59
CA GLN A 352 -0.36 77.45 9.29
C GLN A 352 -1.16 77.76 10.58
N LEU A 353 -0.79 78.81 11.32
CA LEU A 353 -1.54 79.25 12.50
C LEU A 353 -2.92 79.83 12.11
N ILE A 354 -2.98 80.57 11.01
CA ILE A 354 -4.24 81.13 10.48
C ILE A 354 -5.16 79.99 10.01
N ALA A 355 -4.63 78.99 9.30
CA ALA A 355 -5.39 77.82 8.87
C ALA A 355 -5.92 77.03 10.07
N PHE A 356 -5.07 76.76 11.06
CA PHE A 356 -5.46 76.06 12.28
C PHE A 356 -6.60 76.77 13.02
N ALA A 357 -6.51 78.10 13.17
CA ALA A 357 -7.53 78.90 13.84
C ALA A 357 -8.87 78.94 13.10
N LYS A 358 -8.86 78.89 11.76
CA LYS A 358 -10.09 78.79 10.95
C LYS A 358 -10.72 77.40 11.01
N GLU A 359 -9.90 76.35 10.97
CA GLU A 359 -10.35 74.96 11.02
C GLU A 359 -10.97 74.60 12.37
N HIS A 360 -10.48 75.19 13.47
CA HIS A 360 -10.97 74.95 14.83
C HIS A 360 -11.96 76.04 15.33
N ASP A 361 -12.51 76.83 14.40
CA ASP A 361 -13.52 77.88 14.67
C ASP A 361 -13.15 78.82 15.83
N LEU A 362 -11.88 79.23 15.89
CA LEU A 362 -11.36 80.10 16.94
C LEU A 362 -11.69 81.58 16.70
N LEU A 363 -12.22 81.94 15.52
CA LEU A 363 -12.55 83.33 15.16
C LEU A 363 -13.57 83.98 16.11
N GLN A 364 -14.40 83.19 16.80
CA GLN A 364 -15.32 83.66 17.83
C GLN A 364 -14.62 84.34 19.03
N TYR A 365 -13.33 84.09 19.23
CA TYR A 365 -12.52 84.71 20.30
C TYR A 365 -11.80 85.98 19.84
N ALA A 366 -12.05 86.48 18.63
CA ALA A 366 -11.44 87.71 18.14
C ALA A 366 -12.01 88.93 18.89
N THR A 367 -11.11 89.74 19.45
CA THR A 367 -11.46 90.91 20.28
C THR A 367 -11.30 92.23 19.53
N ILE A 368 -10.72 92.21 18.32
CA ILE A 368 -10.56 93.40 17.48
C ILE A 368 -11.83 93.62 16.64
N PRO A 369 -12.52 94.77 16.76
CA PRO A 369 -13.73 95.05 15.99
C PRO A 369 -13.42 95.24 14.50
N LYS A 370 -14.33 94.76 13.65
CA LYS A 370 -14.28 94.89 12.19
C LYS A 370 -14.39 96.38 11.81
N GLN A 371 -13.36 96.93 11.18
CA GLN A 371 -13.45 98.24 10.50
C GLN A 371 -14.07 98.09 9.12
#